data_AF-X6LAD8-F1
#
_entry.id   AF-X6LAD8-F1
#
_cell.length_a   1.000
_cell.length_b   1.000
_cell.length_c   1.000
_cell.angle_alpha   90.00
_cell.angle_beta   90.00
_cell.angle_gamma   90.00
#
_symmetry.space_group_name_H-M   'P 1'
#
loop_
_entity.id
_entity.type
_entity.pdbx_description
1 polymer ?
#
loop_
_entity_poly.entity_id
_entity_poly.type
_entity_poly.pdbx_seq_one_letter_code
_entity_poly.pdbx_strand_id
1 'polypeptide(L)'
;PSNVVKNQPFSKFRLFQFGPNSNSHHYLPCSGFEIYGTVVSGVDAPSEEDGPKGNKRIFKYTQDMDFNGLFYFLGTNGGERQWTNPVDLRLVNVDASSLMSDSAPLSALCGRASVRCVTKPHQKSWMSIDLKDIKMRLSHYTLRHYNSWDTEALRFWVLEGSDDGVAWIPLRQHADDKALRKSGMTHTWPIETSQYFSRFRLFMTGRNSNNHW
;
A
#
# COMPACT_ATOMS: atom_id res chain seq x y z
N PRO A 1 17.37 -9.82 -27.57
CA PRO A 1 16.07 -10.13 -28.22
C PRO A 1 14.93 -9.39 -27.53
N SER A 2 14.16 -8.58 -28.27
CA SER A 2 13.02 -7.84 -27.75
C SER A 2 11.78 -8.73 -27.70
N ASN A 3 11.40 -9.18 -26.49
CA ASN A 3 10.13 -9.85 -26.28
C ASN A 3 9.01 -8.81 -26.35
N VAL A 4 8.40 -8.66 -27.54
CA VAL A 4 7.19 -7.85 -27.71
C VAL A 4 6.01 -8.62 -27.09
N VAL A 5 5.67 -8.27 -25.85
CA VAL A 5 4.49 -8.81 -25.16
C VAL A 5 3.26 -8.18 -25.79
N LYS A 6 2.30 -9.00 -26.24
CA LYS A 6 0.99 -8.55 -26.72
C LYS A 6 0.10 -8.09 -25.56
N ASN A 7 -1.12 -7.67 -25.87
CA ASN A 7 -2.03 -6.99 -24.94
C ASN A 7 -2.74 -7.97 -23.97
N GLN A 8 -1.99 -8.94 -23.42
CA GLN A 8 -2.50 -10.08 -22.68
C GLN A 8 -2.64 -9.74 -21.17
N PRO A 9 -3.78 -10.06 -20.54
CA PRO A 9 -3.89 -10.01 -19.08
C PRO A 9 -3.15 -11.19 -18.44
N PHE A 10 -2.37 -10.91 -17.39
CA PHE A 10 -1.66 -11.92 -16.61
C PHE A 10 -2.06 -11.86 -15.13
N SER A 11 -2.10 -13.02 -14.47
CA SER A 11 -2.49 -13.18 -13.06
C SER A 11 -1.32 -13.45 -12.10
N LYS A 12 -0.09 -13.54 -12.61
CA LYS A 12 1.14 -13.80 -11.84
C LYS A 12 2.33 -13.13 -12.52
N PHE A 13 3.24 -12.54 -11.73
CA PHE A 13 4.43 -11.84 -12.21
C PHE A 13 5.67 -12.23 -11.39
N ARG A 14 6.88 -12.14 -11.98
CA ARG A 14 8.13 -12.59 -11.36
C ARG A 14 9.30 -11.68 -11.73
N LEU A 15 9.96 -11.08 -10.74
CA LEU A 15 11.36 -10.64 -10.89
C LEU A 15 12.30 -11.85 -10.83
N PHE A 16 13.27 -11.90 -11.74
CA PHE A 16 14.25 -12.99 -11.82
C PHE A 16 15.65 -12.41 -12.07
N GLN A 17 16.58 -12.67 -11.16
CA GLN A 17 17.97 -12.23 -11.26
C GLN A 17 18.79 -13.28 -12.01
N PHE A 18 19.33 -12.90 -13.18
CA PHE A 18 20.06 -13.81 -14.07
C PHE A 18 21.60 -13.72 -13.95
N GLY A 19 22.12 -12.91 -13.02
CA GLY A 19 23.55 -12.71 -12.80
C GLY A 19 23.86 -12.11 -11.41
N PRO A 20 25.14 -11.80 -11.10
CA PRO A 20 25.51 -11.19 -9.82
C PRO A 20 24.94 -9.77 -9.63
N ASN A 21 24.80 -9.34 -8.38
CA ASN A 21 24.38 -8.00 -7.99
C ASN A 21 25.59 -7.05 -7.81
N SER A 22 25.36 -5.85 -7.26
CA SER A 22 26.38 -4.80 -7.07
C SER A 22 27.48 -5.11 -6.04
N ASN A 23 27.39 -6.18 -5.24
CA ASN A 23 28.51 -6.69 -4.44
C ASN A 23 29.03 -8.05 -4.95
N SER A 24 28.67 -8.43 -6.18
CA SER A 24 29.00 -9.70 -6.84
C SER A 24 28.34 -10.96 -6.24
N HIS A 25 27.25 -10.82 -5.46
CA HIS A 25 26.49 -11.95 -4.92
C HIS A 25 25.18 -12.20 -5.72
N HIS A 26 24.54 -13.35 -5.52
CA HIS A 26 23.29 -13.72 -6.22
C HIS A 26 21.99 -13.46 -5.42
N TYR A 27 22.02 -12.58 -4.40
CA TYR A 27 20.80 -12.16 -3.70
C TYR A 27 20.13 -10.97 -4.40
N LEU A 28 18.79 -10.97 -4.46
CA LEU A 28 17.96 -9.93 -5.06
C LEU A 28 17.57 -8.88 -3.99
N PRO A 29 18.12 -7.65 -4.02
CA PRO A 29 17.81 -6.61 -3.04
C PRO A 29 16.55 -5.85 -3.45
N CYS A 30 15.38 -6.28 -2.98
CA CYS A 30 14.12 -5.58 -3.24
C CYS A 30 13.29 -5.42 -1.96
N SER A 31 12.77 -4.20 -1.77
CA SER A 31 12.05 -3.71 -0.57
C SER A 31 11.00 -2.65 -0.96
N GLY A 32 10.62 -2.65 -2.24
CA GLY A 32 10.00 -1.55 -2.93
C GLY A 32 9.50 -1.98 -4.29
N PHE A 33 8.19 -1.94 -4.51
CA PHE A 33 7.52 -3.10 -5.11
C PHE A 33 5.99 -2.84 -5.38
N GLU A 34 5.56 -2.07 -6.41
CA GLU A 34 4.15 -1.75 -6.75
C GLU A 34 3.87 -0.99 -8.11
N ILE A 35 2.88 -1.38 -8.94
CA ILE A 35 2.42 -0.76 -10.25
C ILE A 35 0.91 -1.03 -10.66
N TYR A 36 -0.01 -0.04 -10.81
CA TYR A 36 -1.50 -0.25 -10.98
C TYR A 36 -2.28 0.42 -12.16
N GLY A 37 -3.39 -0.16 -12.67
CA GLY A 37 -3.85 0.02 -14.10
C GLY A 37 -5.30 -0.39 -14.50
N THR A 38 -5.52 -1.55 -15.18
CA THR A 38 -6.85 -2.13 -15.60
C THR A 38 -7.10 -3.58 -15.11
N VAL A 39 -8.30 -3.91 -14.60
CA VAL A 39 -8.63 -5.22 -13.96
C VAL A 39 -9.97 -5.81 -14.38
N VAL A 40 -10.01 -7.15 -14.47
CA VAL A 40 -11.15 -8.01 -14.81
C VAL A 40 -11.49 -8.90 -13.61
N SER A 41 -12.78 -9.14 -13.35
CA SER A 41 -13.26 -10.28 -12.56
C SER A 41 -14.63 -10.74 -13.08
N GLY A 42 -14.90 -12.04 -12.97
CA GLY A 42 -16.08 -12.70 -13.57
C GLY A 42 -15.71 -14.06 -14.18
N VAL A 43 -16.73 -14.85 -14.54
CA VAL A 43 -16.54 -16.18 -15.17
C VAL A 43 -16.18 -16.04 -16.65
N ASP A 44 -16.61 -14.95 -17.29
CA ASP A 44 -16.44 -14.65 -18.72
C ASP A 44 -15.29 -13.66 -18.98
N ALA A 45 -14.06 -14.00 -18.57
CA ALA A 45 -12.87 -13.16 -18.80
C ALA A 45 -12.37 -13.28 -20.26
N PRO A 46 -12.50 -12.24 -21.13
CA PRO A 46 -12.26 -12.39 -22.57
C PRO A 46 -10.79 -12.20 -23.00
N SER A 47 -10.54 -12.49 -24.29
CA SER A 47 -9.26 -12.32 -25.01
C SER A 47 -8.91 -10.85 -25.31
N GLU A 48 -7.67 -10.61 -25.80
CA GLU A 48 -6.91 -9.34 -25.84
C GLU A 48 -7.57 -8.06 -26.42
N GLU A 49 -8.76 -8.13 -27.03
CA GLU A 49 -9.27 -7.07 -27.92
C GLU A 49 -10.37 -6.17 -27.33
N ASP A 50 -11.01 -6.53 -26.21
CA ASP A 50 -12.09 -5.70 -25.61
C ASP A 50 -12.06 -5.68 -24.07
N GLY A 51 -12.18 -4.49 -23.48
CA GLY A 51 -11.92 -4.25 -22.05
C GLY A 51 -13.07 -4.64 -21.09
N PRO A 52 -12.78 -4.84 -19.78
CA PRO A 52 -13.76 -5.34 -18.81
C PRO A 52 -14.88 -4.35 -18.51
N LYS A 53 -16.14 -4.82 -18.63
CA LYS A 53 -17.37 -4.07 -18.35
C LYS A 53 -17.71 -4.06 -16.84
N GLY A 54 -16.74 -3.66 -16.01
CA GLY A 54 -16.89 -3.50 -14.55
C GLY A 54 -17.28 -2.08 -14.13
N ASN A 55 -17.96 -1.94 -12.98
CA ASN A 55 -18.38 -0.65 -12.43
C ASN A 55 -17.19 0.20 -11.93
N LYS A 56 -16.68 1.09 -12.80
CA LYS A 56 -15.51 1.93 -12.56
C LYS A 56 -15.80 3.13 -11.64
N ARG A 57 -15.56 2.98 -10.33
CA ARG A 57 -15.56 4.09 -9.36
C ARG A 57 -14.21 4.80 -9.32
N ILE A 58 -14.22 6.14 -9.20
CA ILE A 58 -13.01 6.97 -9.09
C ILE A 58 -13.05 7.71 -7.75
N PHE A 59 -12.04 7.48 -6.93
CA PHE A 59 -11.80 8.21 -5.69
C PHE A 59 -10.86 9.38 -5.97
N LYS A 60 -11.24 10.61 -5.60
CA LYS A 60 -10.48 11.84 -5.86
C LYS A 60 -10.03 12.46 -4.54
N TYR A 61 -8.72 12.62 -4.39
CA TYR A 61 -8.14 13.36 -3.27
C TYR A 61 -8.56 14.84 -3.33
N THR A 62 -8.93 15.42 -2.19
CA THR A 62 -9.12 16.87 -2.02
C THR A 62 -8.31 17.44 -0.86
N GLN A 63 -8.17 16.71 0.24
CA GLN A 63 -7.35 17.08 1.40
C GLN A 63 -7.01 15.82 2.23
N ASP A 64 -6.01 15.93 3.09
CA ASP A 64 -5.59 14.83 3.98
C ASP A 64 -6.77 14.26 4.77
N MET A 65 -6.88 12.92 4.78
CA MET A 65 -7.90 12.16 5.52
C MET A 65 -9.34 12.63 5.25
N ASP A 66 -9.65 13.06 4.02
CA ASP A 66 -10.99 13.44 3.60
C ASP A 66 -12.01 12.28 3.60
N PHE A 67 -13.19 12.53 3.03
CA PHE A 67 -14.30 11.58 2.92
C PHE A 67 -14.40 10.94 1.52
N ASN A 68 -13.41 11.17 0.65
CA ASN A 68 -13.41 10.71 -0.74
C ASN A 68 -12.57 9.44 -0.95
N GLY A 69 -11.80 9.00 0.04
CA GLY A 69 -10.95 7.80 -0.02
C GLY A 69 -11.69 6.47 0.16
N LEU A 70 -11.10 5.39 -0.40
CA LEU A 70 -11.68 4.03 -0.40
C LEU A 70 -12.10 3.54 1.00
N PHE A 71 -11.26 3.73 2.03
CA PHE A 71 -11.58 3.27 3.40
C PHE A 71 -12.72 4.04 4.06
N TYR A 72 -12.99 5.27 3.65
CA TYR A 72 -14.20 5.96 4.08
C TYR A 72 -15.42 5.36 3.37
N PHE A 73 -15.36 5.20 2.04
CA PHE A 73 -16.41 4.60 1.22
C PHE A 73 -16.82 3.19 1.69
N LEU A 74 -15.86 2.30 1.95
CA LEU A 74 -16.14 0.96 2.49
C LEU A 74 -16.73 1.04 3.91
N GLY A 75 -16.19 1.94 4.74
CA GLY A 75 -16.66 2.12 6.11
C GLY A 75 -18.09 2.65 6.22
N THR A 76 -18.51 3.53 5.31
CA THR A 76 -19.87 4.11 5.27
C THR A 76 -20.85 3.40 4.34
N ASN A 77 -20.45 2.32 3.68
CA ASN A 77 -21.22 1.71 2.56
C ASN A 77 -21.63 2.75 1.50
N GLY A 78 -20.67 3.55 1.03
CA GLY A 78 -20.92 4.63 0.08
C GLY A 78 -21.63 5.87 0.62
N GLY A 79 -21.92 5.92 1.92
CA GLY A 79 -22.63 7.02 2.59
C GLY A 79 -23.93 6.58 3.27
N GLU A 80 -24.36 5.34 3.07
CA GLU A 80 -25.62 4.78 3.58
C GLU A 80 -25.60 4.48 5.10
N ARG A 81 -24.42 4.41 5.73
CA ARG A 81 -24.27 4.24 7.19
C ARG A 81 -23.19 5.15 7.78
N GLN A 82 -23.22 5.31 9.10
CA GLN A 82 -22.10 5.88 9.86
C GLN A 82 -20.82 5.07 9.62
N TRP A 83 -19.66 5.73 9.67
CA TRP A 83 -18.38 5.09 9.38
C TRP A 83 -18.02 4.06 10.46
N THR A 84 -17.80 2.82 10.03
CA THR A 84 -17.11 1.77 10.80
C THR A 84 -15.80 1.42 10.09
N ASN A 85 -14.79 0.93 10.80
CA ASN A 85 -13.51 0.54 10.18
C ASN A 85 -13.72 -0.59 9.15
N PRO A 86 -13.22 -0.47 7.91
CA PRO A 86 -13.36 -1.53 6.91
C PRO A 86 -12.68 -2.86 7.31
N VAL A 87 -11.74 -2.84 8.24
CA VAL A 87 -11.13 -4.06 8.80
C VAL A 87 -12.09 -4.78 9.76
N ASP A 88 -12.73 -4.04 10.67
CA ASP A 88 -13.68 -4.59 11.64
C ASP A 88 -14.95 -5.09 10.92
N LEU A 89 -15.33 -4.44 9.82
CA LEU A 89 -16.35 -4.87 8.85
C LEU A 89 -15.94 -6.09 7.99
N ARG A 90 -14.70 -6.59 8.12
CA ARG A 90 -14.09 -7.67 7.32
C ARG A 90 -14.05 -7.40 5.80
N LEU A 91 -14.13 -6.15 5.37
CA LEU A 91 -13.99 -5.76 3.96
C LEU A 91 -12.52 -5.66 3.53
N VAL A 92 -11.62 -5.34 4.48
CA VAL A 92 -10.17 -5.25 4.28
C VAL A 92 -9.49 -6.15 5.32
N ASN A 93 -8.43 -6.87 4.94
CA ASN A 93 -7.53 -7.52 5.89
C ASN A 93 -6.28 -6.63 6.12
N VAL A 94 -5.61 -6.82 7.26
CA VAL A 94 -4.32 -6.17 7.58
C VAL A 94 -3.34 -7.18 8.17
N ASP A 95 -2.06 -7.02 7.87
CA ASP A 95 -0.98 -7.87 8.42
C ASP A 95 0.31 -7.03 8.61
N ALA A 96 1.24 -7.48 9.45
CA ALA A 96 2.46 -6.74 9.75
C ALA A 96 3.62 -7.65 10.14
N SER A 97 4.85 -7.21 9.85
CA SER A 97 6.11 -7.85 10.27
C SER A 97 6.17 -8.19 11.77
N SER A 98 5.55 -7.34 12.60
CA SER A 98 5.44 -7.45 14.05
C SER A 98 4.50 -6.35 14.56
N LEU A 99 4.10 -6.44 15.83
CA LEU A 99 3.44 -5.35 16.54
C LEU A 99 4.05 -5.21 17.94
N MET A 100 4.16 -3.99 18.47
CA MET A 100 4.50 -3.78 19.89
C MET A 100 3.33 -4.21 20.79
N SER A 101 3.64 -4.73 21.99
CA SER A 101 2.64 -5.20 22.95
C SER A 101 1.78 -4.07 23.57
N ASP A 102 2.24 -2.83 23.49
CA ASP A 102 1.56 -1.60 23.91
C ASP A 102 1.00 -0.81 22.71
N SER A 103 0.98 -1.41 21.51
CA SER A 103 0.40 -0.81 20.31
C SER A 103 -1.13 -0.88 20.34
N ALA A 104 -1.78 0.14 19.76
CA ALA A 104 -3.14 0.01 19.29
C ALA A 104 -3.25 -1.14 18.25
N PRO A 105 -4.42 -1.79 18.10
CA PRO A 105 -4.62 -2.86 17.12
C PRO A 105 -4.28 -2.44 15.69
N LEU A 106 -3.75 -3.37 14.90
CA LEU A 106 -3.31 -3.09 13.52
C LEU A 106 -4.45 -2.59 12.61
N SER A 107 -5.72 -2.84 12.93
CA SER A 107 -6.87 -2.26 12.23
C SER A 107 -6.86 -0.72 12.23
N ALA A 108 -6.13 -0.07 13.15
CA ALA A 108 -5.88 1.37 13.14
C ALA A 108 -5.21 1.87 11.85
N LEU A 109 -4.50 1.01 11.09
CA LEU A 109 -3.91 1.33 9.78
C LEU A 109 -4.96 1.78 8.75
N CYS A 110 -6.18 1.24 8.83
CA CYS A 110 -7.34 1.64 8.02
C CYS A 110 -8.30 2.57 8.79
N GLY A 111 -7.91 3.00 9.99
CA GLY A 111 -8.73 3.78 10.91
C GLY A 111 -8.72 5.28 10.63
N ARG A 112 -9.63 6.01 11.30
CA ARG A 112 -9.68 7.48 11.26
C ARG A 112 -9.20 8.16 12.54
N ALA A 113 -9.16 7.42 13.66
CA ALA A 113 -8.63 7.90 14.94
C ALA A 113 -7.10 8.08 14.91
N SER A 114 -6.60 9.02 15.70
CA SER A 114 -5.16 9.27 15.86
C SER A 114 -4.65 8.51 17.08
N VAL A 115 -3.92 7.41 16.86
CA VAL A 115 -3.48 6.46 17.90
C VAL A 115 -2.08 5.91 17.62
N ARG A 116 -1.40 5.37 18.65
CA ARG A 116 -0.09 4.70 18.51
C ARG A 116 -0.24 3.27 17.99
N CYS A 117 -0.21 3.11 16.67
CA CYS A 117 -0.05 1.83 16.00
C CYS A 117 1.40 1.69 15.50
N VAL A 118 2.19 0.74 16.03
CA VAL A 118 3.63 0.62 15.72
C VAL A 118 4.12 -0.84 15.68
N THR A 119 5.02 -1.13 14.74
CA THR A 119 5.81 -2.38 14.71
C THR A 119 6.82 -2.41 15.86
N LYS A 120 7.42 -3.58 16.13
CA LYS A 120 8.63 -3.64 16.97
C LYS A 120 9.80 -3.00 16.21
N PRO A 121 10.84 -2.49 16.89
CA PRO A 121 11.99 -1.86 16.25
C PRO A 121 12.93 -2.89 15.62
N HIS A 122 12.47 -3.49 14.51
CA HIS A 122 13.16 -4.52 13.76
C HIS A 122 13.45 -4.00 12.35
N GLN A 123 14.66 -4.27 11.84
CA GLN A 123 14.98 -3.92 10.46
C GLN A 123 13.99 -4.61 9.50
N LYS A 124 13.67 -3.95 8.37
CA LYS A 124 12.71 -4.46 7.37
C LYS A 124 11.28 -4.60 7.92
N SER A 125 10.92 -3.81 8.93
CA SER A 125 9.54 -3.76 9.41
C SER A 125 8.58 -3.21 8.35
N TRP A 126 7.40 -3.82 8.29
CA TRP A 126 6.33 -3.46 7.36
C TRP A 126 4.94 -3.63 7.99
N MET A 127 3.96 -2.91 7.44
CA MET A 127 2.52 -3.04 7.69
C MET A 127 1.77 -3.04 6.36
N SER A 128 0.76 -3.92 6.21
CA SER A 128 0.05 -4.15 4.95
C SER A 128 -1.49 -4.07 5.09
N ILE A 129 -2.12 -3.83 3.95
CA ILE A 129 -3.56 -3.87 3.72
C ILE A 129 -3.85 -4.82 2.54
N ASP A 130 -4.95 -5.55 2.61
CA ASP A 130 -5.43 -6.44 1.55
C ASP A 130 -6.92 -6.19 1.30
N LEU A 131 -7.23 -5.66 0.12
CA LEU A 131 -8.57 -5.32 -0.36
C LEU A 131 -9.33 -6.52 -0.95
N LYS A 132 -8.76 -7.72 -0.90
CA LYS A 132 -9.36 -8.99 -1.30
C LYS A 132 -9.65 -9.03 -2.81
N ASP A 133 -10.93 -9.15 -3.17
CA ASP A 133 -11.40 -9.21 -4.56
C ASP A 133 -11.49 -7.82 -5.22
N ILE A 134 -11.41 -6.75 -4.42
CA ILE A 134 -11.23 -5.39 -4.93
C ILE A 134 -9.76 -5.21 -5.29
N LYS A 135 -9.49 -4.68 -6.47
CA LYS A 135 -8.17 -4.16 -6.83
C LYS A 135 -8.26 -2.63 -6.97
N MET A 136 -7.24 -1.88 -6.54
CA MET A 136 -7.20 -0.41 -6.68
C MET A 136 -5.99 0.08 -7.50
N ARG A 137 -6.24 1.09 -8.34
CA ARG A 137 -5.21 1.96 -8.92
C ARG A 137 -5.20 3.26 -8.12
N LEU A 138 -4.25 3.44 -7.19
CA LEU A 138 -4.16 4.71 -6.48
C LEU A 138 -3.69 5.81 -7.45
N SER A 139 -4.05 7.04 -7.11
CA SER A 139 -3.41 8.26 -7.62
C SER A 139 -2.68 9.03 -6.52
N HIS A 140 -3.00 8.72 -5.26
CA HIS A 140 -2.56 9.37 -4.04
C HIS A 140 -2.65 8.37 -2.89
N TYR A 141 -1.86 8.57 -1.84
CA TYR A 141 -2.06 7.93 -0.54
C TYR A 141 -1.74 8.90 0.59
N THR A 142 -2.49 8.82 1.68
CA THR A 142 -2.32 9.63 2.89
C THR A 142 -1.76 8.77 4.01
N LEU A 143 -0.77 9.26 4.75
CA LEU A 143 -0.37 8.69 6.05
C LEU A 143 -0.69 9.64 7.19
N ARG A 144 -0.77 9.09 8.40
CA ARG A 144 -0.85 9.81 9.67
C ARG A 144 0.29 9.35 10.57
N HIS A 145 1.07 10.28 11.12
CA HIS A 145 1.99 9.99 12.24
C HIS A 145 1.20 9.79 13.54
N TYR A 146 1.64 8.90 14.41
CA TYR A 146 0.89 8.61 15.64
C TYR A 146 0.90 9.77 16.64
N ASN A 147 0.04 9.70 17.66
CA ASN A 147 -0.32 10.85 18.50
C ASN A 147 0.50 11.06 19.78
N SER A 148 1.56 10.28 20.03
CA SER A 148 2.26 10.29 21.34
C SER A 148 3.54 11.12 21.36
N TRP A 149 4.26 11.23 20.25
CA TRP A 149 5.53 11.95 20.16
C TRP A 149 5.69 12.63 18.78
N ASP A 150 6.36 13.79 18.73
CA ASP A 150 6.76 14.44 17.47
C ASP A 150 7.96 13.73 16.80
N THR A 151 8.69 12.91 17.56
CA THR A 151 9.75 12.00 17.11
C THR A 151 9.18 10.69 16.56
N GLU A 152 10.07 9.82 16.08
CA GLU A 152 9.80 8.47 15.54
C GLU A 152 8.92 8.43 14.26
N ALA A 153 8.69 9.60 13.65
CA ALA A 153 8.00 9.72 12.37
C ALA A 153 8.77 9.02 11.24
N LEU A 154 8.03 8.42 10.30
CA LEU A 154 8.58 7.69 9.16
C LEU A 154 9.47 8.62 8.30
N ARG A 155 10.62 8.11 7.83
CA ARG A 155 11.64 8.87 7.07
C ARG A 155 12.14 8.12 5.83
N PHE A 156 12.39 6.83 5.94
CA PHE A 156 12.88 5.97 4.87
C PHE A 156 11.96 4.77 4.69
N TRP A 157 11.16 4.78 3.63
CA TRP A 157 10.23 3.70 3.31
C TRP A 157 10.01 3.58 1.80
N VAL A 158 9.33 2.50 1.39
CA VAL A 158 8.70 2.42 0.07
C VAL A 158 7.22 2.10 0.28
N LEU A 159 6.35 2.68 -0.55
CA LEU A 159 4.99 2.18 -0.74
C LEU A 159 5.04 1.04 -1.76
N GLU A 160 4.51 -0.11 -1.35
CA GLU A 160 4.51 -1.38 -2.06
C GLU A 160 3.08 -1.93 -2.21
N GLY A 161 2.83 -2.85 -3.15
CA GLY A 161 1.53 -3.45 -3.42
C GLY A 161 1.56 -4.59 -4.43
N SER A 162 0.67 -5.57 -4.24
CA SER A 162 0.79 -6.93 -4.76
C SER A 162 -0.56 -7.63 -4.95
N ASP A 163 -0.64 -8.48 -5.98
CA ASP A 163 -1.82 -9.29 -6.28
C ASP A 163 -1.87 -10.61 -5.49
N ASP A 164 -0.74 -11.09 -4.97
CA ASP A 164 -0.58 -12.40 -4.31
C ASP A 164 -0.03 -12.31 -2.87
N GLY A 165 0.44 -11.14 -2.44
CA GLY A 165 1.09 -10.94 -1.13
C GLY A 165 2.57 -11.35 -1.10
N VAL A 166 3.13 -11.78 -2.24
CA VAL A 166 4.48 -12.35 -2.37
C VAL A 166 5.33 -11.58 -3.38
N ALA A 167 4.75 -11.09 -4.50
CA ALA A 167 5.45 -10.52 -5.67
C ALA A 167 4.84 -9.19 -6.19
N TRP A 168 5.70 -8.39 -6.86
CA TRP A 168 5.54 -6.92 -7.06
C TRP A 168 6.66 -6.30 -7.97
N ILE A 169 6.57 -5.00 -8.39
CA ILE A 169 7.61 -4.16 -9.07
C ILE A 169 7.39 -2.63 -8.80
N PRO A 170 8.34 -1.77 -8.33
CA PRO A 170 8.18 -0.51 -7.53
C PRO A 170 7.32 0.73 -7.94
N LEU A 171 6.71 1.40 -6.91
CA LEU A 171 6.06 2.74 -6.95
C LEU A 171 6.94 3.93 -6.50
N ARG A 172 7.05 4.14 -5.17
CA ARG A 172 7.40 5.44 -4.58
C ARG A 172 8.28 5.23 -3.36
N GLN A 173 9.55 5.55 -3.55
CA GLN A 173 10.58 5.47 -2.53
C GLN A 173 10.74 6.82 -1.82
N HIS A 174 10.89 6.76 -0.52
CA HIS A 174 11.10 7.92 0.36
C HIS A 174 12.46 7.74 1.04
N ALA A 175 13.27 8.80 1.00
CA ALA A 175 14.58 8.85 1.65
C ALA A 175 14.67 10.18 2.40
N ASP A 176 14.81 10.10 3.73
CA ASP A 176 14.76 11.23 4.65
C ASP A 176 13.56 12.18 4.44
N ASP A 177 12.38 11.61 4.15
CA ASP A 177 11.16 12.37 3.87
C ASP A 177 10.65 13.04 5.15
N LYS A 178 10.73 14.37 5.16
CA LYS A 178 10.38 15.25 6.28
C LYS A 178 8.99 15.86 6.15
N ALA A 179 8.04 15.24 5.47
CA ALA A 179 6.66 15.73 5.43
C ALA A 179 5.96 15.56 6.80
N LEU A 180 6.08 14.38 7.42
CA LEU A 180 5.55 14.11 8.76
C LEU A 180 6.50 14.66 9.83
N ARG A 181 6.06 15.66 10.61
CA ARG A 181 6.91 16.44 11.55
C ARG A 181 6.41 16.52 12.99
N LYS A 182 5.14 16.19 13.24
CA LYS A 182 4.50 16.31 14.55
C LYS A 182 3.55 15.16 14.82
N SER A 183 3.31 14.88 16.09
CA SER A 183 2.31 13.94 16.59
C SER A 183 0.94 14.17 15.95
N GLY A 184 0.30 13.09 15.48
CA GLY A 184 -1.02 13.13 14.82
C GLY A 184 -1.06 13.75 13.41
N MET A 185 0.03 14.35 12.94
CA MET A 185 0.13 15.02 11.64
C MET A 185 -0.13 14.07 10.48
N THR A 186 -0.75 14.56 9.42
CA THR A 186 -0.96 13.83 8.16
C THR A 186 -0.07 14.37 7.04
N HIS A 187 0.10 13.56 5.99
CA HIS A 187 0.51 14.05 4.67
C HIS A 187 0.02 13.12 3.57
N THR A 188 -0.23 13.67 2.39
CA THR A 188 -0.59 12.92 1.18
C THR A 188 0.47 13.11 0.10
N TRP A 189 0.87 12.01 -0.55
CA TRP A 189 1.75 12.04 -1.71
C TRP A 189 1.02 11.49 -2.96
N PRO A 190 1.25 12.06 -4.16
CA PRO A 190 0.71 11.56 -5.43
C PRO A 190 1.53 10.37 -5.98
N ILE A 191 0.93 9.62 -6.91
CA ILE A 191 1.52 8.46 -7.61
C ILE A 191 1.11 8.41 -9.10
N GLU A 192 2.05 8.01 -9.97
CA GLU A 192 1.92 7.88 -11.44
C GLU A 192 2.25 6.44 -11.90
N THR A 193 1.47 5.80 -12.80
CA THR A 193 1.33 4.32 -12.73
C THR A 193 0.48 3.57 -13.80
N SER A 194 0.62 2.22 -13.96
CA SER A 194 0.00 1.42 -15.06
C SER A 194 -0.50 -0.07 -14.96
N GLN A 195 -0.31 -0.94 -13.92
CA GLN A 195 -0.71 -2.40 -13.94
C GLN A 195 -1.90 -2.93 -13.04
N TYR A 196 -1.77 -3.57 -11.85
CA TYR A 196 -2.82 -3.57 -10.74
C TYR A 196 -2.48 -4.39 -9.47
N PHE A 197 -3.13 -4.06 -8.32
CA PHE A 197 -3.28 -4.98 -7.17
C PHE A 197 -4.49 -4.81 -6.25
N SER A 198 -4.74 -5.87 -5.47
CA SER A 198 -5.56 -5.90 -4.25
C SER A 198 -4.81 -5.56 -2.96
N ARG A 199 -3.48 -5.72 -2.86
CA ARG A 199 -2.72 -5.46 -1.61
C ARG A 199 -1.80 -4.27 -1.71
N PHE A 200 -1.50 -3.65 -0.56
CA PHE A 200 -0.53 -2.58 -0.39
C PHE A 200 0.22 -2.77 0.94
N ARG A 201 1.47 -2.31 1.06
CA ARG A 201 2.22 -2.26 2.31
C ARG A 201 3.17 -1.07 2.35
N LEU A 202 3.45 -0.61 3.57
CA LEU A 202 4.54 0.31 3.86
C LEU A 202 5.70 -0.52 4.40
N PHE A 203 6.89 -0.38 3.83
CA PHE A 203 8.08 -1.12 4.27
C PHE A 203 9.22 -0.16 4.56
N MET A 204 9.82 -0.31 5.76
CA MET A 204 10.90 0.55 6.23
C MET A 204 12.23 0.14 5.61
N THR A 205 12.81 1.06 4.84
CA THR A 205 14.11 0.91 4.17
C THR A 205 15.25 1.58 4.94
N GLY A 206 14.92 2.32 6.01
CA GLY A 206 15.85 2.95 6.92
C GLY A 206 15.17 3.35 8.23
N ARG A 207 15.93 4.04 9.09
CA ARG A 207 15.47 4.47 10.42
C ARG A 207 14.41 5.57 10.35
N ASN A 208 13.57 5.66 11.38
CA ASN A 208 12.62 6.76 11.59
C ASN A 208 13.32 8.04 12.12
N SER A 209 12.56 9.11 12.39
CA SER A 209 13.10 10.40 12.83
C SER A 209 13.78 10.41 14.21
N ASN A 210 13.76 9.29 14.93
CA ASN A 210 14.43 9.08 16.22
C ASN A 210 15.62 8.10 16.12
N ASN A 211 16.07 7.77 14.91
CA ASN A 211 17.11 6.76 14.63
C ASN A 211 16.75 5.31 15.00
N HIS A 212 15.48 5.01 15.31
CA HIS A 212 15.01 3.64 15.51
C HIS A 212 14.59 3.00 14.18
N TRP A 213 14.65 1.66 14.12
CA TRP A 213 14.03 0.85 13.06
C TRP A 213 12.57 0.55 13.40
#